data_AF-X0Z961-F1
#
_entry.id   AF-X0Z961-F1
#
_cell.length_a   1.000
_cell.length_b   1.000
_cell.length_c   1.000
_cell.angle_alpha   90.00
_cell.angle_beta   90.00
_cell.angle_gamma   90.00
#
_symmetry.space_group_name_H-M   'P 1'
#
loop_
_entity.id
_entity.type
_entity.pdbx_description
1 polymer ?
#
loop_
_entity_poly.entity_id
_entity_poly.type
_entity_poly.pdbx_seq_one_letter_code
_entity_poly.pdbx_strand_id
1 'polypeptide(L)' 'MFHNIPEVVKKRMEYLEEIDRRDRLDGTPRIKRLRQIPHETGKFISILAACAPKGEFLEIGTSAGYSTLWIALA' A
#
# COMPACT_ATOMS: atom_id res chain seq x y z
N MET A 1 -14.01 7.77 -3.82
CA MET A 1 -13.13 6.58 -3.87
C MET A 1 -12.82 6.04 -2.48
N PHE A 2 -12.13 6.76 -1.61
CA PHE A 2 -11.61 6.22 -0.33
C PHE A 2 -12.56 6.23 0.88
N HIS A 3 -13.81 6.66 0.72
CA HIS A 3 -14.76 6.75 1.84
C HIS A 3 -15.40 5.40 2.21
N ASN A 4 -15.38 4.43 1.29
CA ASN A 4 -16.02 3.13 1.45
C ASN A 4 -15.02 1.96 1.32
N ILE A 5 -13.82 2.13 1.88
CA ILE A 5 -12.83 1.05 1.92
C ILE A 5 -13.37 -0.08 2.81
N PRO A 6 -13.41 -1.35 2.35
CA PRO A 6 -13.85 -2.46 3.18
C PRO A 6 -13.04 -2.54 4.48
N GLU A 7 -13.73 -2.76 5.60
CA GLU A 7 -13.10 -2.74 6.93
C GLU A 7 -11.92 -3.71 7.06
N VAL A 8 -12.00 -4.88 6.40
CA VAL A 8 -10.90 -5.85 6.36
C VAL A 8 -9.65 -5.32 5.64
N VAL A 9 -9.85 -4.53 4.57
CA VAL A 9 -8.76 -3.89 3.82
C VAL A 9 -8.16 -2.78 4.67
N LYS A 10 -9.00 -1.92 5.26
CA LYS A 10 -8.57 -0.84 6.13
C LYS A 10 -7.72 -1.34 7.30
N LYS A 11 -8.18 -2.36 8.03
CA LYS A 11 -7.42 -2.98 9.13
C LYS A 11 -6.09 -3.57 8.66
N ARG A 12 -6.05 -4.16 7.46
CA ARG A 12 -4.80 -4.68 6.89
C ARG A 12 -3.82 -3.56 6.56
N MET A 13 -4.30 -2.44 6.01
CA MET A 13 -3.48 -1.27 5.71
C MET A 13 -2.89 -0.68 6.99
N GLU A 14 -3.71 -0.46 8.03
CA GLU A 14 -3.26 0.05 9.33
C GLU A 14 -2.22 -0.88 10.00
N TYR A 15 -2.43 -2.20 9.93
CA TYR A 15 -1.46 -3.17 10.43
C TYR A 15 -0.10 -3.06 9.74
N LEU A 16 -0.09 -2.91 8.41
CA LEU A 16 1.12 -2.77 7.62
C LEU A 16 1.81 -1.43 7.87
N GLU A 17 1.05 -0.34 8.01
CA GLU A 17 1.56 0.98 8.35
C GLU A 17 2.26 0.98 9.71
N GLU A 18 1.71 0.28 10.71
CA GLU A 18 2.31 0.16 12.03
C GLU A 18 3.62 -0.63 12.01
N ILE A 19 3.72 -1.69 11.21
CA ILE A 19 4.99 -2.43 11.03
C ILE A 19 6.05 -1.52 10.41
N ASP A 20 5.74 -0.83 9.31
CA ASP A 20 6.70 0.05 8.64
C ASP A 20 7.15 1.21 9.54
N ARG A 21 6.22 1.78 10.32
CA ARG A 21 6.55 2.80 11.32
C ARG A 21 7.52 2.26 12.36
N ARG A 22 7.29 1.05 12.87
CA ARG A 22 8.16 0.41 13.86
C ARG A 22 9.55 0.11 13.30
N ASP A 23 9.61 -0.54 12.14
CA ASP A 23 10.83 -0.91 11.43
C ASP A 23 11.76 0.29 11.17
N ARG A 24 11.18 1.48 10.97
CA ARG A 24 11.94 2.72 10.74
C ARG A 24 12.50 3.33 12.03
N LEU A 25 11.87 3.08 13.17
CA LEU A 25 12.17 3.74 14.44
C LEU A 25 12.99 2.86 15.41
N ASP A 26 12.85 1.53 15.33
CA ASP A 26 13.42 0.59 16.31
C ASP A 26 14.83 0.09 15.98
N GLY A 27 15.42 0.59 14.89
CA GLY A 27 16.75 0.16 14.44
C GLY A 27 16.75 -1.14 13.62
N THR A 28 15.59 -1.65 13.20
CA THR A 28 15.51 -2.83 12.31
C THR A 28 16.44 -2.66 11.10
N PRO A 29 17.29 -3.65 10.76
CA PRO A 29 18.20 -3.54 9.63
C PRO A 29 17.45 -3.29 8.32
N ARG A 30 17.97 -2.42 7.45
CA ARG A 30 17.29 -1.99 6.21
C ARG A 30 16.84 -3.16 5.32
N ILE A 31 17.61 -4.25 5.29
CA ILE A 31 17.32 -5.46 4.50
C ILE A 31 16.11 -6.25 5.04
N LYS A 32 15.74 -6.07 6.30
CA LYS A 32 14.63 -6.75 6.97
C LYS A 32 13.34 -5.91 6.99
N ARG A 33 13.42 -4.62 6.64
CA ARG A 33 12.27 -3.71 6.70
C ARG A 33 11.29 -3.99 5.57
N LEU A 34 10.00 -3.79 5.84
CA LEU A 34 9.04 -3.62 4.76
C LEU A 34 9.40 -2.37 3.95
N ARG A 35 9.41 -2.49 2.61
CA ARG A 35 9.76 -1.40 1.70
C ARG A 35 8.49 -0.77 1.15
N GLN A 36 7.64 -0.29 2.06
CA GLN A 36 6.33 0.22 1.69
C GLN A 36 6.43 1.63 1.12
N ILE A 37 5.51 1.94 0.23
CA ILE A 37 5.23 3.31 -0.18
C ILE A 37 4.52 4.06 0.96
N PRO A 38 4.69 5.39 1.07
CA PRO A 38 3.85 6.21 1.95
C PRO A 38 2.36 6.10 1.61
N HIS A 39 1.52 6.38 2.61
CA HIS A 39 0.06 6.37 2.48
C HIS A 39 -0.44 7.29 1.35
N GLU A 40 0.13 8.48 1.22
CA GLU A 40 -0.20 9.47 0.20
C GLU A 40 0.16 8.98 -1.20
N THR A 41 1.28 8.26 -1.34
CA THR A 41 1.67 7.61 -2.61
C THR A 41 0.68 6.51 -2.99
N GLY A 42 0.18 5.77 -2.00
CA GLY A 42 -0.87 4.79 -2.20
C GLY A 42 -2.14 5.40 -2.78
N LYS A 43 -2.67 6.46 -2.13
CA LYS A 43 -3.81 7.22 -2.66
C LYS A 43 -3.59 7.71 -4.08
N PHE A 44 -2.40 8.23 -4.36
CA PHE A 44 -2.04 8.73 -5.68
C PHE A 44 -2.08 7.62 -6.74
N ILE A 45 -1.48 6.46 -6.47
CA ILE A 45 -1.49 5.32 -7.40
C ILE A 45 -2.90 4.79 -7.61
N SER A 46 -3.74 4.72 -6.57
CA SER A 46 -5.14 4.31 -6.73
C SER A 46 -5.91 5.23 -7.68
N ILE A 47 -5.74 6.55 -7.55
CA ILE A 47 -6.39 7.51 -8.45
C ILE A 47 -5.88 7.33 -9.88
N LEU A 48 -4.57 7.18 -10.06
CA LEU A 48 -3.99 6.94 -11.38
C LEU A 48 -4.52 5.66 -12.03
N ALA A 49 -4.59 4.57 -11.27
CA ALA A 49 -5.12 3.29 -11.73
C ALA A 49 -6.61 3.40 -12.09
N ALA A 50 -7.42 4.09 -11.27
CA ALA A 50 -8.85 4.27 -11.54
C ALA A 50 -9.11 5.14 -12.79
N CYS A 51 -8.19 6.05 -13.12
CA CYS A 51 -8.25 6.89 -14.30
C CYS A 51 -7.55 6.27 -15.53
N ALA A 52 -6.89 5.12 -15.39
CA ALA A 52 -6.19 4.49 -16.50
C ALA A 52 -7.18 3.91 -17.52
N PRO A 53 -6.80 3.80 -18.81
CA PRO A 53 -7.57 3.04 -19.78
C PRO A 53 -7.79 1.59 -19.32
N LYS A 54 -8.90 0.98 -19.76
CA LYS A 54 -9.20 -0.42 -19.45
C LYS A 54 -8.04 -1.33 -19.85
N GLY A 55 -7.56 -2.13 -18.90
CA GLY A 55 -6.44 -3.04 -19.09
C GLY A 55 -6.09 -3.78 -17.81
N GLU A 56 -5.00 -4.54 -17.87
CA GLU A 56 -4.45 -5.25 -16.72
C GLU A 56 -3.35 -4.42 -16.03
N PHE A 57 -3.26 -4.52 -14.70
CA PHE A 57 -2.16 -3.94 -13.93
C PHE A 57 -1.11 -5.00 -13.61
N LEU A 58 0.16 -4.68 -13.86
CA LEU A 58 1.30 -5.49 -13.44
C LEU A 58 2.08 -4.76 -12.34
N GLU A 59 2.23 -5.40 -11.19
CA GLU A 59 3.05 -4.90 -10.09
C GLU A 59 4.29 -5.77 -9.92
N ILE A 60 5.49 -5.16 -10.01
CA ILE A 60 6.76 -5.86 -9.85
C ILE A 60 7.36 -5.50 -8.49
N GLY A 61 7.40 -6.49 -7.59
CA GLY A 61 7.95 -6.33 -6.25
C GLY A 61 6.98 -5.63 -5.29
N THR A 62 6.14 -6.41 -4.63
CA THR A 62 5.04 -5.90 -3.79
C THR A 62 5.41 -5.72 -2.31
N SER A 63 6.61 -6.17 -1.89
CA SER A 63 7.00 -6.28 -0.49
C SER A 63 5.94 -7.05 0.32
N ALA A 64 5.19 -6.38 1.20
CA ALA A 64 4.09 -6.97 1.98
C ALA A 64 2.70 -6.74 1.38
N GLY A 65 2.61 -6.17 0.18
CA GLY A 65 1.36 -5.96 -0.56
C GLY A 65 0.60 -4.67 -0.23
N TYR A 66 1.22 -3.70 0.47
CA TYR A 66 0.54 -2.45 0.82
C TYR A 66 0.13 -1.63 -0.42
N SER A 67 1.01 -1.50 -1.41
CA SER A 67 0.69 -0.90 -2.71
C SER A 67 -0.36 -1.68 -3.49
N THR A 68 -0.35 -3.01 -3.41
CA THR A 68 -1.38 -3.87 -4.01
C THR A 68 -2.77 -3.58 -3.46
N LEU A 69 -2.89 -3.35 -2.14
CA LEU A 69 -4.18 -2.97 -1.52
C LEU A 69 -4.69 -1.65 -2.08
N TRP A 70 -3.81 -0.67 -2.31
CA TRP A 70 -4.17 0.59 -2.96
C TRP A 70 -4.59 0.39 -4.42
N ILE A 71 -3.87 -0.40 -5.21
CA ILE A 71 -4.24 -0.70 -6.60
C ILE A 71 -5.59 -1.41 -6.65
N ALA A 72 -5.89 -2.32 -5.72
CA ALA A 72 -7.17 -3.02 -5.65
C ALA A 72 -8.38 -2.12 -5.29
N LEU A 73 -8.14 -0.90 -4.82
CA LEU A 73 -9.20 0.09 -4.57
C LEU A 73 -9.56 0.92 -5.82
N ALA A 74 -8.76 0.81 -6.89
CA ALA A 74 -8.96 1.47 -8.19
C ALA A 74 -10.11 0.88 -8.99
#